data_AF-G9A121-F1
#
_entry.id   AF-G9A121-F1
#
_cell.length_a   1.000
_cell.length_b   1.000
_cell.length_c   1.000
_cell.angle_alpha   90.00
_cell.angle_beta   90.00
_cell.angle_gamma   90.00
#
_symmetry.space_group_name_H-M   'P 1'
#
loop_
_entity.id
_entity.type
_entity.pdbx_description
1 polymer ?
#
loop_
_entity_poly.entity_id
_entity_poly.type
_entity_poly.pdbx_seq_one_letter_code
_entity_poly.pdbx_strand_id
1 'polypeptide(L)'
;MIANHYVGFVVNNYHGNGVHAMQSDSLDLIWGVEAIGQLIGRSYQQTYHMIQSGHLPMVKQVGERYVASRSKLIAFFIEDAA
;
A
#
# COMPACT_ATOMS: atom_id res chain seq x y z
N MET A 1 27.76 -64.35 -11.88
CA MET A 1 26.33 -64.35 -11.52
C MET A 1 25.87 -62.89 -11.46
N ILE A 2 25.01 -62.50 -12.41
CA ILE A 2 23.86 -61.57 -12.34
C ILE A 2 23.92 -60.36 -11.37
N ALA A 3 23.59 -59.11 -11.71
CA ALA A 3 23.10 -58.49 -12.94
C ALA A 3 23.23 -56.96 -12.81
N ASN A 4 23.50 -56.31 -13.95
CA ASN A 4 23.39 -54.88 -14.20
C ASN A 4 21.92 -54.41 -14.01
N HIS A 5 21.64 -53.56 -13.02
CA HIS A 5 20.34 -52.91 -12.80
C HIS A 5 20.57 -51.75 -11.81
N TYR A 6 20.46 -50.47 -12.15
CA TYR A 6 19.26 -49.78 -12.60
C TYR A 6 19.60 -48.70 -13.64
N VAL A 7 19.03 -48.84 -14.83
CA VAL A 7 18.63 -47.72 -15.68
C VAL A 7 17.37 -47.11 -15.07
N GLY A 8 17.40 -45.82 -14.77
CA GLY A 8 16.29 -45.09 -14.15
C GLY A 8 16.31 -43.62 -14.53
N PHE A 9 15.97 -43.37 -15.79
CA PHE A 9 15.56 -42.09 -16.33
C PHE A 9 14.46 -41.45 -15.47
N VAL A 10 14.70 -40.27 -14.90
CA VAL A 10 13.65 -39.30 -14.56
C VAL A 10 14.14 -37.91 -14.93
N VAL A 11 13.94 -37.56 -16.20
CA VAL A 11 13.80 -36.16 -16.62
C VAL A 11 12.48 -35.68 -16.00
N ASN A 12 12.54 -34.89 -14.94
CA ASN A 12 11.39 -34.11 -14.51
C ASN A 12 11.67 -32.63 -14.74
N ASN A 13 11.20 -32.20 -15.91
CA ASN A 13 11.02 -30.83 -16.34
C ASN A 13 10.38 -29.99 -15.23
N TYR A 14 11.09 -28.99 -14.72
CA TYR A 14 10.49 -27.91 -13.94
C TYR A 14 9.71 -27.00 -14.90
N HIS A 15 8.53 -27.45 -15.34
CA HIS A 15 7.54 -26.59 -16.00
C HIS A 15 6.74 -25.86 -14.91
N GLY A 16 7.36 -24.83 -14.35
CA GLY A 16 6.72 -23.92 -13.40
C GLY A 16 5.89 -22.87 -14.14
N ASN A 17 4.67 -23.20 -14.55
CA ASN A 17 3.63 -22.20 -14.74
C ASN A 17 3.21 -21.70 -13.36
N GLY A 18 3.91 -20.67 -12.88
CA GLY A 18 3.60 -19.94 -11.66
C GLY A 18 2.53 -18.88 -11.93
N VAL A 19 1.34 -19.18 -11.46
CA VAL A 19 0.14 -18.34 -11.34
C VAL A 19 0.37 -16.83 -11.17
N HIS A 20 -0.47 -16.06 -11.88
CA HIS A 20 -0.59 -14.61 -11.81
C HIS A 20 -0.69 -14.09 -10.37
N ALA A 21 0.33 -13.37 -9.90
CA ALA A 21 0.13 -12.39 -8.83
C ALA A 21 -0.56 -11.18 -9.45
N MET A 22 -1.91 -11.17 -9.48
CA MET A 22 -2.65 -9.92 -9.57
C MET A 22 -2.25 -9.11 -8.35
N GLN A 23 -1.28 -8.19 -8.50
CA GLN A 23 -1.05 -7.15 -7.52
C GLN A 23 -2.33 -6.32 -7.48
N SER A 24 -3.19 -6.61 -6.52
CA SER A 24 -4.17 -5.66 -6.08
C SER A 24 -3.37 -4.47 -5.55
N ASP A 25 -3.20 -3.45 -6.39
CA ASP A 25 -2.81 -2.09 -6.01
C ASP A 25 -3.89 -1.54 -5.07
N SER A 26 -3.98 -2.11 -3.87
CA SER A 26 -4.82 -1.64 -2.79
C SER A 26 -4.25 -0.30 -2.39
N LEU A 27 -4.77 0.76 -3.01
CA LEU A 27 -4.44 2.13 -2.67
C LEU A 27 -4.68 2.29 -1.16
N ASP A 28 -3.61 2.63 -0.42
CA ASP A 28 -3.66 2.94 1.01
C ASP A 28 -4.39 4.27 1.24
N LEU A 29 -5.69 4.26 1.03
CA LEU A 29 -6.60 5.38 1.19
C LEU A 29 -7.09 5.40 2.64
N ILE A 30 -6.81 6.52 3.30
CA ILE A 30 -7.25 6.82 4.66
C ILE A 30 -8.54 7.62 4.57
N TRP A 31 -9.58 7.11 5.22
CA TRP A 31 -10.90 7.73 5.26
C TRP A 31 -11.14 8.38 6.62
N GLY A 32 -11.59 9.63 6.60
CA GLY A 32 -11.93 10.41 7.79
C GLY A 32 -10.78 11.29 8.28
N VAL A 33 -11.17 12.44 8.83
CA VAL A 33 -10.25 13.43 9.39
C VAL A 33 -9.52 12.88 10.62
N GLU A 34 -10.18 12.01 11.40
CA GLU A 34 -9.57 11.36 12.56
C GLU A 34 -8.39 10.47 12.17
N ALA A 35 -8.57 9.60 11.18
CA ALA A 35 -7.52 8.68 10.74
C ALA A 35 -6.34 9.43 10.10
N ILE A 36 -6.61 10.54 9.39
CA ILE A 36 -5.57 11.44 8.90
C ILE A 36 -4.82 12.09 10.07
N GLY A 37 -5.54 12.57 11.07
CA GLY A 37 -4.97 13.19 12.28
C GLY A 37 -4.09 12.25 13.07
N GLN A 38 -4.52 11.00 13.26
CA GLN A 38 -3.73 9.96 13.92
C GLN A 38 -2.41 9.69 13.18
N LEU A 39 -2.42 9.73 11.84
CA LEU A 39 -1.21 9.53 11.05
C LEU A 39 -0.18 10.67 11.22
N ILE A 40 -0.64 11.91 11.39
CA ILE A 40 0.24 13.08 11.59
C ILE A 40 0.47 13.42 13.07
N GLY A 41 -0.09 12.63 14.00
CA GLY A 41 0.00 12.87 15.44
C GLY A 41 -0.74 14.14 15.90
N ARG A 42 -1.84 14.51 15.24
CA ARG A 42 -2.67 15.69 15.57
C ARG A 42 -4.07 15.29 15.98
N SER A 43 -4.72 16.16 16.75
CA SER A 43 -6.12 15.95 17.13
C SER A 43 -7.05 16.13 15.93
N TYR A 44 -8.27 15.57 16.01
CA TYR A 44 -9.30 15.73 14.99
C TYR A 44 -9.55 17.21 14.64
N GLN A 45 -9.72 18.06 15.66
CA GLN A 45 -10.02 19.48 15.46
C GLN A 45 -8.89 20.23 14.75
N GLN A 46 -7.64 19.97 15.14
CA GLN A 46 -6.46 20.56 14.50
C GLN A 46 -6.36 20.11 13.03
N THR A 47 -6.58 18.82 12.79
CA THR A 47 -6.54 18.25 11.44
C THR A 47 -7.67 18.82 10.58
N TYR A 48 -8.89 18.93 11.13
CA TYR A 48 -10.02 19.55 10.45
C TYR A 48 -9.73 20.99 10.07
N HIS A 49 -9.21 21.78 11.02
CA HIS A 49 -8.82 23.16 10.77
C HIS A 49 -7.73 23.25 9.69
N MET A 50 -6.71 22.38 9.71
CA MET A 50 -5.67 22.31 8.68
C MET A 50 -6.20 21.95 7.29
N ILE A 51 -7.18 21.05 7.21
CA ILE A 51 -7.84 20.70 5.95
C ILE A 51 -8.62 21.90 5.42
N GLN A 52 -9.41 22.56 6.29
CA GLN A 52 -10.20 23.74 5.93
C GLN A 52 -9.33 24.95 5.56
N SER A 53 -8.21 25.15 6.24
CA SER A 53 -7.25 26.21 5.94
C SER A 53 -6.32 25.88 4.77
N GLY A 54 -6.49 24.74 4.11
CA GLY A 54 -5.74 24.36 2.92
C GLY A 54 -4.28 23.93 3.15
N HIS A 55 -3.89 23.67 4.40
CA HIS A 55 -2.53 23.22 4.72
C HIS A 55 -2.28 21.74 4.37
N LEU A 56 -3.35 21.00 4.05
CA LEU A 56 -3.28 19.61 3.62
C LEU A 56 -3.90 19.43 2.20
N PRO A 57 -3.21 19.90 1.14
CA PRO A 57 -3.76 19.86 -0.23
C PRO A 57 -3.94 18.44 -0.79
N MET A 58 -3.32 17.45 -0.16
CA MET A 58 -3.44 16.03 -0.51
C MET A 58 -4.73 15.37 0.03
N VAL A 59 -5.44 16.03 0.96
CA VAL A 59 -6.72 15.55 1.47
C VAL A 59 -7.83 16.02 0.54
N LYS A 60 -8.60 15.07 0.00
CA LYS A 60 -9.74 15.34 -0.88
C LYS A 60 -11.04 15.03 -0.18
N GLN A 61 -12.03 15.89 -0.31
CA GLN A 61 -13.39 15.58 0.11
C GLN A 61 -14.04 14.67 -0.95
N VAL A 62 -14.52 13.50 -0.53
CA VAL A 62 -15.26 12.55 -1.36
C VAL A 62 -16.64 12.39 -0.72
N GLY A 63 -17.62 13.11 -1.26
CA GLY A 63 -18.97 13.22 -0.71
C GLY A 63 -18.97 13.88 0.67
N GLU A 64 -19.39 13.14 1.71
CA GLU A 64 -19.46 13.63 3.10
C GLU A 64 -18.20 13.33 3.91
N ARG A 65 -17.22 12.60 3.33
CA ARG A 65 -16.01 12.16 4.04
C ARG A 65 -14.75 12.73 3.40
N TYR A 66 -13.71 12.90 4.20
CA TYR A 66 -12.38 13.27 3.72
C TYR A 66 -11.56 12.02 3.45
N VAL A 67 -10.86 11.98 2.33
CA VAL A 67 -9.95 10.92 1.91
C VAL A 67 -8.56 11.47 1.69
N ALA A 68 -7.56 10.80 2.23
CA ALA A 68 -6.17 11.09 1.95
C ALA A 68 -5.44 9.81 1.54
N SER A 69 -4.51 9.91 0.59
CA SER A 69 -3.56 8.82 0.36
C SER A 69 -2.45 8.90 1.39
N ARG A 70 -2.21 7.80 2.13
CA ARG A 70 -1.11 7.71 3.10
C ARG A 70 0.23 8.11 2.48
N SER A 71 0.53 7.57 1.30
CA SER A 71 1.79 7.82 0.59
C SER A 71 1.98 9.28 0.21
N LYS A 72 0.91 9.97 -0.25
CA LYS A 72 0.98 11.40 -0.58
C LYS A 72 1.16 12.28 0.65
N LEU A 73 0.50 11.93 1.75
CA LEU A 73 0.64 12.64 3.01
C LEU A 73 2.09 12.58 3.48
N ILE A 74 2.67 11.38 3.53
CA ILE A 74 4.05 11.16 3.94
C ILE A 74 5.03 11.87 3.00
N ALA A 75 4.86 11.74 1.68
CA ALA A 75 5.73 12.40 0.70
C ALA A 75 5.77 13.92 0.88
N PHE A 76 4.61 14.56 1.06
CA PHE A 76 4.52 16.00 1.28
C PHE A 76 5.28 16.44 2.55
N PHE A 77 5.14 15.71 3.66
CA PHE A 77 5.83 16.05 4.90
C PHE A 77 7.34 15.75 4.85
N ILE A 78 7.78 14.75 4.06
CA ILE A 78 9.20 14.48 3.84
C ILE A 78 9.83 15.55 2.94
N GLU A 79 9.15 15.96 1.87
CA GLU A 79 9.63 17.00 0.95
C GLU A 79 9.70 18.38 1.61
N ASP A 80 8.78 18.71 2.53
CA ASP A 80 8.82 19.96 3.31
C ASP A 80 9.91 19.98 4.40
N ALA A 81 10.40 18.80 4.80
CA ALA A 81 11.44 18.65 5.83
C ALA A 81 12.89 18.70 5.27
N ALA A 82 13.06 18.86 3.96
CA ALA A 82 14.35 18.89 3.25
C ALA A 82 14.79 20.32 2.90
#